data_AF-A0A176S202-F1
#
_entry.id   AF-A0A176S202-F1
#
_cell.length_a   1.000
_cell.length_b   1.000
_cell.length_c   1.000
_cell.angle_alpha   90.00
_cell.angle_beta   90.00
_cell.angle_gamma   90.00
#
_symmetry.space_group_name_H-M   'P 1'
#
loop_
_entity.id
_entity.type
_entity.pdbx_description
1 polymer ?
#
loop_
_entity_poly.entity_id
_entity_poly.type
_entity_poly.pdbx_seq_one_letter_code
_entity_poly.pdbx_strand_id
1 'polypeptide(L)'
;MRGTPPSDGKEIEIIIKEFEFIPFPDIKANGSDGPITINSNEPLAITVGLNPKGQLNQADWWVIAGTPWHKWYYYEPPSWGETDLNKLSVSYQGPLVSIEPPIEVLNEFGVLAEGT
;
A
#
# COMPACT_ATOMS: atom_id res chain seq x y z
N MET A 1 -57.10 25.19 -33.65
CA MET A 1 -56.00 25.48 -32.71
C MET A 1 -55.26 24.16 -32.46
N ARG A 2 -54.04 23.98 -32.99
CA ARG A 2 -53.23 22.79 -32.70
C ARG A 2 -52.36 23.12 -31.48
N GLY A 3 -52.65 22.51 -30.34
CA GLY A 3 -51.79 22.58 -29.17
C GLY A 3 -50.54 21.74 -29.41
N THR A 4 -49.37 22.31 -29.20
CA THR A 4 -48.10 21.59 -29.12
C THR A 4 -48.16 20.62 -27.94
N PRO A 5 -47.69 19.36 -28.07
CA PRO A 5 -47.62 18.46 -26.91
C PRO A 5 -46.61 19.01 -25.89
N PRO A 6 -46.82 18.82 -24.58
CA PRO A 6 -45.78 19.09 -23.60
C PRO A 6 -44.57 18.18 -23.89
N SER A 7 -43.41 18.77 -24.14
CA SER A 7 -42.15 18.03 -24.17
C SER A 7 -41.80 17.71 -22.71
N ASP A 8 -42.29 16.58 -22.22
CA ASP A 8 -41.93 16.05 -20.91
C ASP A 8 -40.50 15.45 -21.01
N GLY A 9 -39.53 16.35 -21.18
CA GLY A 9 -38.13 16.02 -21.19
C GLY A 9 -37.73 15.61 -19.78
N LYS A 10 -37.57 14.30 -19.55
CA LYS A 10 -36.95 13.82 -18.32
C LYS A 10 -35.46 14.17 -18.39
N GLU A 11 -35.04 15.07 -17.51
CA GLU A 11 -33.62 15.30 -17.26
C GLU A 11 -33.01 13.98 -16.74
N ILE A 12 -31.98 13.50 -17.44
CA ILE A 12 -31.17 12.37 -16.99
C ILE A 12 -30.01 12.96 -16.22
N GLU A 13 -30.00 12.78 -14.90
CA GLU A 13 -28.87 13.13 -14.06
C GLU A 13 -27.78 12.06 -14.23
N ILE A 14 -26.71 12.40 -14.97
CA ILE A 14 -25.53 11.54 -15.08
C ILE A 14 -24.65 11.84 -13.86
N ILE A 15 -24.78 11.01 -12.82
CA ILE A 15 -23.88 11.05 -11.66
C ILE A 15 -22.63 10.25 -12.00
N ILE A 16 -21.57 10.94 -12.44
CA ILE A 16 -20.23 10.35 -12.48
C ILE A 16 -19.72 10.34 -11.04
N LYS A 17 -19.90 9.22 -10.33
CA LYS A 17 -19.10 8.96 -9.13
C LYS A 17 -17.73 8.52 -9.61
N GLU A 18 -16.71 9.35 -9.41
CA GLU A 18 -15.33 8.90 -9.53
C GLU A 18 -15.17 7.67 -8.63
N PHE A 19 -15.12 6.49 -9.25
CA PHE A 19 -14.73 5.28 -8.55
C PHE A 19 -13.23 5.41 -8.35
N GLU A 20 -12.77 5.57 -7.11
CA GLU A 20 -11.35 5.53 -6.80
C GLU A 20 -10.83 4.12 -7.13
N PHE A 21 -10.22 3.98 -8.30
CA PHE A 21 -9.47 2.81 -8.72
C PHE A 21 -8.07 2.81 -8.08
N ILE A 22 -7.91 3.34 -6.87
CA ILE A 22 -6.59 3.49 -6.24
C ILE A 22 -6.18 2.13 -5.65
N PRO A 23 -5.04 1.55 -6.05
CA PRO A 23 -4.53 0.32 -5.44
C PRO A 23 -4.38 0.50 -3.93
N PHE A 24 -4.77 -0.52 -3.17
CA PHE A 24 -4.80 -0.48 -1.71
C PHE A 24 -3.82 -1.50 -1.13
N PRO A 25 -2.58 -1.07 -0.78
CA PRO A 25 -1.67 -1.90 -0.03
C PRO A 25 -2.13 -2.02 1.42
N ASP A 26 -1.93 -3.20 2.02
CA ASP A 26 -2.23 -3.49 3.43
C ASP A 26 -0.98 -4.09 4.07
N ILE A 27 -0.43 -3.43 5.09
CA ILE A 27 0.75 -3.91 5.82
C ILE A 27 0.37 -3.97 7.29
N LYS A 28 0.51 -5.14 7.89
CA LYS A 28 0.22 -5.35 9.32
C LYS A 28 1.41 -5.88 10.06
N ALA A 29 1.63 -5.34 11.25
CA ALA A 29 2.59 -5.86 12.22
C ALA A 29 1.83 -6.58 13.34
N ASN A 30 2.09 -7.87 13.54
CA ASN A 30 1.32 -8.73 14.46
C ASN A 30 -0.20 -8.59 14.31
N GLY A 31 -0.67 -8.40 13.06
CA GLY A 31 -2.09 -8.21 12.74
C GLY A 31 -2.63 -6.78 12.96
N SER A 32 -1.79 -5.81 13.34
CA SER A 32 -2.17 -4.40 13.55
C SER A 32 -1.79 -3.51 12.36
N ASP A 33 -2.72 -2.65 11.93
CA ASP A 33 -2.50 -1.55 10.98
C ASP A 33 -1.83 -0.31 11.63
N GLY A 34 -1.78 -0.27 12.96
CA GLY A 34 -1.22 0.83 13.73
C GLY A 34 0.04 0.44 14.50
N PRO A 35 0.66 1.41 15.20
CA PRO A 35 1.82 1.17 16.04
C PRO A 35 1.57 0.05 17.05
N ILE A 36 2.55 -0.84 17.20
CA ILE A 36 2.55 -1.89 18.22
C ILE A 36 3.77 -1.74 19.13
N THR A 37 3.62 -2.23 20.35
CA THR A 37 4.76 -2.47 21.24
C THR A 37 5.06 -3.96 21.21
N ILE A 38 6.32 -4.32 21.00
CA ILE A 38 6.78 -5.71 20.93
C ILE A 38 7.74 -5.93 22.08
N ASN A 39 7.52 -6.99 22.86
CA ASN A 39 8.44 -7.40 23.90
C ASN A 39 9.55 -8.29 23.34
N SER A 40 10.69 -8.39 24.03
CA SER A 40 11.84 -9.19 23.57
C SER A 40 11.54 -10.69 23.42
N ASN A 41 10.48 -11.18 24.06
CA ASN A 41 9.99 -12.56 23.98
C ASN A 41 8.85 -12.76 22.97
N GLU A 42 8.46 -11.72 22.23
CA GLU A 42 7.43 -11.77 21.21
C GLU A 42 8.06 -11.63 19.82
N PRO A 43 7.67 -12.46 18.83
CA PRO A 43 8.11 -12.27 17.47
C PRO A 43 7.39 -11.08 16.84
N LEU A 44 8.06 -10.44 15.88
CA LEU A 44 7.44 -9.55 14.92
C LEU A 44 7.08 -10.35 13.66
N ALA A 45 5.79 -10.54 13.44
CA ALA A 45 5.23 -11.02 12.20
C ALA A 45 4.77 -9.85 11.34
N ILE A 46 5.28 -9.72 10.12
CA ILE A 46 4.81 -8.74 9.14
C ILE A 46 4.05 -9.48 8.05
N THR A 47 2.81 -9.04 7.79
CA THR A 47 2.02 -9.51 6.65
C THR A 47 1.79 -8.38 5.65
N VAL A 48 1.85 -8.71 4.36
CA VAL A 48 1.61 -7.78 3.27
C VAL A 48 0.48 -8.29 2.38
N GLY A 49 -0.47 -7.42 2.07
CA GLY A 49 -1.53 -7.61 1.10
C GLY A 49 -1.57 -6.46 0.10
N LEU A 50 -2.20 -6.69 -1.05
CA LEU A 50 -2.46 -5.67 -2.05
C LEU A 50 -3.75 -6.00 -2.78
N ASN A 51 -4.68 -5.04 -2.78
CA ASN A 51 -5.82 -5.05 -3.68
C ASN A 51 -5.57 -4.07 -4.83
N PRO A 52 -5.36 -4.54 -6.07
CA PRO A 52 -5.07 -3.67 -7.20
C PRO A 52 -6.28 -2.86 -7.68
N LYS A 53 -7.47 -3.08 -7.12
CA LYS A 53 -8.74 -2.46 -7.55
C LYS A 53 -8.99 -2.54 -9.06
N GLY A 54 -8.57 -3.64 -9.69
CA GLY A 54 -8.73 -3.84 -11.14
C GLY A 54 -7.70 -3.11 -12.00
N GLN A 55 -6.72 -2.43 -11.41
CA GLN A 55 -5.56 -1.93 -12.14
C GLN A 55 -4.60 -3.08 -12.46
N LEU A 56 -4.26 -3.26 -13.73
CA LEU A 56 -3.32 -4.29 -14.21
C LEU A 56 -2.09 -3.69 -14.90
N ASN A 57 -1.92 -2.38 -14.78
CA ASN A 57 -0.83 -1.67 -15.43
C ASN A 57 0.51 -1.98 -14.76
N GLN A 58 1.59 -1.75 -15.50
CA GLN A 58 2.95 -1.73 -14.95
C GLN A 58 3.06 -0.66 -13.87
N ALA A 59 3.75 -1.00 -12.79
CA ALA A 59 4.00 -0.12 -11.66
C ALA A 59 5.45 -0.23 -11.21
N ASP A 60 5.93 0.87 -10.64
CA ASP A 60 7.17 0.92 -9.89
C ASP A 60 6.84 0.63 -8.42
N TRP A 61 7.60 -0.26 -7.82
CA TRP A 61 7.44 -0.66 -6.43
C TRP A 61 8.63 -0.20 -5.63
N TRP A 62 8.36 0.54 -4.55
CA TRP A 62 9.36 0.93 -3.56
C TRP A 62 9.02 0.28 -2.23
N VAL A 63 10.02 -0.30 -1.57
CA VAL A 63 9.91 -0.72 -0.17
C VAL A 63 10.86 0.15 0.64
N ILE A 64 10.33 0.86 1.62
CA ILE A 64 11.05 1.87 2.39
C ILE A 64 10.78 1.63 3.88
N ALA A 65 11.81 1.73 4.70
CA ALA A 65 11.70 1.71 6.16
C ALA A 65 12.26 3.02 6.74
N GLY A 66 11.49 3.64 7.64
CA GLY A 66 11.89 4.83 8.37
C GLY A 66 12.16 4.52 9.84
N THR A 67 13.18 5.13 10.41
CA THR A 67 13.48 5.02 11.85
C THR A 67 13.14 6.32 12.59
N PRO A 68 12.92 6.27 13.92
CA PRO A 68 12.72 7.48 14.73
C PRO A 68 13.88 8.49 14.65
N TRP A 69 15.08 8.06 14.26
CA TRP A 69 16.26 8.90 14.12
C TRP A 69 16.43 9.53 12.73
N HIS A 70 15.35 9.62 11.95
CA HIS A 70 15.34 10.21 10.60
C HIS A 70 16.25 9.50 9.58
N LYS A 71 16.61 8.25 9.84
CA LYS A 71 17.25 7.40 8.83
C LYS A 71 16.21 6.69 7.99
N TRP A 72 16.46 6.64 6.69
CA TRP A 72 15.64 5.91 5.72
C TRP A 72 16.45 4.79 5.09
N TYR A 73 15.79 3.66 4.93
CA TYR A 73 16.32 2.50 4.25
C TYR A 73 15.40 2.16 3.08
N TYR A 74 15.97 1.79 1.94
CA TYR A 74 15.21 1.27 0.81
C TYR A 74 15.67 -0.14 0.50
N TYR A 75 14.74 -0.98 0.05
CA TYR A 75 15.06 -2.34 -0.34
C TYR A 75 15.50 -2.39 -1.79
N GLU A 76 16.73 -2.83 -2.02
CA GLU A 76 17.30 -3.14 -3.33
C GLU A 76 17.66 -4.62 -3.30
N PRO A 77 16.76 -5.51 -3.77
CA PRO A 77 16.92 -6.94 -3.61
C PRO A 77 18.33 -7.42 -4.00
N PRO A 78 19.01 -8.20 -3.14
CA PRO A 78 18.54 -8.83 -1.90
C PRO A 78 18.87 -8.05 -0.61
N SER A 79 19.21 -6.76 -0.70
CA SER A 79 19.80 -5.98 0.39
C SER A 79 19.03 -4.70 0.72
N TRP A 80 19.32 -4.14 1.90
CA TRP A 80 18.84 -2.82 2.29
C TRP A 80 19.96 -1.79 2.17
N GLY A 81 19.68 -0.64 1.59
CA GLY A 81 20.58 0.51 1.54
C GLY A 81 20.09 1.65 2.42
N GLU A 82 20.97 2.27 3.20
CA GLU A 82 20.69 3.56 3.87
C GLU A 82 20.72 4.67 2.82
N THR A 83 19.72 5.56 2.82
CA THR A 83 19.62 6.63 1.83
C THR A 83 18.86 7.85 2.36
N ASP A 84 18.90 8.93 1.58
CA ASP A 84 17.97 10.05 1.71
C ASP A 84 16.72 9.75 0.87
N LEU A 85 15.53 10.19 1.29
CA LEU A 85 14.28 10.02 0.52
C LEU A 85 14.34 10.54 -0.92
N ASN A 86 15.28 11.44 -1.23
CA ASN A 86 15.47 12.00 -2.57
C ASN A 86 16.29 11.10 -3.51
N LYS A 87 16.78 9.95 -3.03
CA LYS A 87 17.66 9.03 -3.78
C LYS A 87 17.14 7.59 -3.75
N LEU A 88 15.81 7.43 -3.76
CA LEU A 88 15.19 6.10 -3.76
C LEU A 88 15.33 5.42 -5.12
N SER A 89 15.77 4.18 -5.12
CA SER A 89 15.72 3.29 -6.28
C SER A 89 14.47 2.43 -6.21
N VAL A 90 13.94 2.06 -7.39
CA VAL A 90 12.81 1.14 -7.51
C VAL A 90 13.25 -0.26 -7.06
N SER A 91 12.51 -0.88 -6.14
CA SER A 91 12.76 -2.24 -5.65
C SER A 91 12.35 -3.30 -6.66
N TYR A 92 11.25 -3.05 -7.39
CA TYR A 92 10.71 -3.96 -8.41
C TYR A 92 9.88 -3.17 -9.44
N GLN A 93 9.99 -3.54 -10.72
CA GLN A 93 9.13 -3.01 -11.79
C GLN A 93 8.30 -4.15 -12.35
N GLY A 94 6.98 -4.04 -12.24
CA GLY A 94 6.07 -5.10 -12.63
C GLY A 94 4.60 -4.71 -12.50
N PRO A 95 3.69 -5.53 -13.04
CA PRO A 95 2.26 -5.25 -12.95
C PRO A 95 1.78 -5.27 -11.49
N LEU A 96 0.72 -4.51 -11.21
CA LEU A 96 -0.02 -4.65 -9.95
C LEU A 96 -0.67 -6.03 -9.90
N VAL A 97 -0.45 -6.75 -8.79
CA VAL A 97 -0.97 -8.10 -8.57
C VAL A 97 -1.84 -8.14 -7.31
N SER A 98 -2.85 -8.99 -7.31
CA SER A 98 -3.62 -9.25 -6.09
C SER A 98 -2.80 -10.12 -5.15
N ILE A 99 -2.61 -9.65 -3.91
CA ILE A 99 -1.98 -10.43 -2.83
C ILE A 99 -3.05 -10.68 -1.79
N GLU A 100 -3.87 -11.71 -2.04
CA GLU A 100 -4.94 -12.16 -1.16
C GLU A 100 -4.91 -13.71 -1.09
N PRO A 101 -4.85 -14.31 0.11
CA PRO A 101 -4.73 -13.66 1.42
C PRO A 101 -3.38 -12.95 1.61
N PRO A 102 -3.26 -12.00 2.56
CA PRO A 102 -1.98 -11.39 2.91
C PRO A 102 -0.94 -12.47 3.23
N ILE A 103 0.29 -12.27 2.74
CA ILE A 103 1.40 -13.21 2.94
C ILE A 103 2.28 -12.73 4.09
N GLU A 104 2.73 -13.65 4.93
CA GLU A 104 3.77 -13.36 5.93
C GLU A 104 5.12 -13.24 5.22
N VAL A 105 5.77 -12.09 5.40
CA VAL A 105 7.07 -11.77 4.77
C VAL A 105 8.20 -11.69 5.79
N LEU A 106 7.88 -11.62 7.08
CA LEU A 106 8.83 -11.60 8.19
C LEU A 106 8.19 -12.29 9.39
N ASN A 107 8.98 -13.07 10.13
CA ASN A 107 8.62 -13.65 11.42
C ASN A 107 9.87 -13.87 12.25
N GLU A 108 10.24 -12.85 13.03
CA GLU A 108 11.54 -12.83 13.74
C GLU A 108 11.40 -12.41 15.20
N PHE A 109 12.18 -13.07 16.07
CA PHE A 109 12.38 -12.67 17.46
C PHE A 109 13.55 -11.69 17.57
N GLY A 110 13.53 -10.82 18.58
CA GLY A 110 14.70 -9.99 18.90
C GLY A 110 14.91 -8.79 17.99
N VAL A 111 13.87 -8.32 17.30
CA VAL A 111 13.90 -7.10 16.45
C VAL A 111 14.12 -5.80 17.26
N LEU A 112 14.27 -5.92 18.59
CA LEU A 112 14.83 -4.89 19.47
C LEU A 112 16.37 -4.98 19.48
N ALA A 113 17.00 -4.53 18.41
CA ALA A 113 18.36 -4.00 18.45
C ALA A 113 18.30 -2.73 17.60
N GLU A 114 18.53 -1.53 18.15
CA GLU A 114 19.86 -1.01 18.45
C GLU A 114 19.80 0.05 19.57
N GLY A 115 20.82 0.09 20.45
CA GLY A 115 21.13 1.28 21.25
C GLY A 115 21.70 1.05 22.66
N THR A 116 22.93 0.55 22.78
CA THR A 116 23.88 0.99 23.83
C THR A 116 24.87 1.95 23.22
#